data_AF-A0A2G9TG62-F1
#
_entry.id   AF-A0A2G9TG62-F1
#
_cell.length_a   1.000
_cell.length_b   1.000
_cell.length_c   1.000
_cell.angle_alpha   90.00
_cell.angle_beta   90.00
_cell.angle_gamma   90.00
#
_symmetry.space_group_name_H-M   'P 1'
#
loop_
_entity.id
_entity.type
_entity.pdbx_description
1 polymer ?
#
loop_
_entity_poly.entity_id
_entity_poly.type
_entity_poly.pdbx_seq_one_letter_code
_entity_poly.pdbx_strand_id
1 'polypeptide(L)' 'MGTPSLSIMLVEALKLLHHAKAKDVKFIRLGTSGGVGVEPGTVVVTTNAMNGELNDKYVQWIGGEK' A
#
# COMPACT_ATOMS: atom_id res chain seq x y z
N MET A 1 0.44 12.31 -3.74
CA MET A 1 0.01 10.92 -3.46
C MET A 1 1.24 10.09 -3.15
N GLY A 2 1.19 9.22 -2.15
CA GLY A 2 2.35 8.41 -1.80
C GLY A 2 2.21 7.81 -0.41
N THR A 3 3.29 7.19 0.06
CA THR A 3 3.28 6.40 1.30
C THR A 3 2.84 7.18 2.55
N PRO A 4 3.32 8.42 2.82
CA PRO A 4 2.92 9.13 4.05
C PRO A 4 1.43 9.47 4.12
N SER A 5 0.81 9.81 2.98
CA SER A 5 -0.63 10.11 2.95
C SER A 5 -1.47 8.84 3.06
N LEU A 6 -1.03 7.75 2.41
CA LEU A 6 -1.70 6.45 2.48
C LEU A 6 -1.63 5.87 3.90
N SER A 7 -0.51 6.03 4.61
CA SER A 7 -0.35 5.51 5.98
C SER A 7 -1.31 6.17 6.97
N ILE A 8 -1.50 7.50 6.89
CA ILE A 8 -2.49 8.22 7.71
C ILE A 8 -3.89 7.62 7.49
N MET A 9 -4.31 7.52 6.22
CA MET A 9 -5.62 6.97 5.86
C MET A 9 -5.80 5.54 6.36
N LEU A 10 -4.79 4.68 6.17
CA LEU A 10 -4.84 3.28 6.63
C LEU A 10 -4.97 3.19 8.15
N VAL A 11 -4.20 3.97 8.91
CA VAL A 11 -4.28 3.96 10.38
C VAL A 11 -5.66 4.40 10.87
N GLU A 12 -6.24 5.43 10.25
CA GLU A 12 -7.59 5.89 10.60
C GLU A 12 -8.67 4.89 10.21
N ALA A 13 -8.61 4.34 9.00
CA ALA A 13 -9.55 3.34 8.50
C ALA A 13 -9.51 2.05 9.34
N LEU A 14 -8.31 1.58 9.72
CA LEU A 14 -8.16 0.39 10.57
C LEU A 14 -8.77 0.60 11.95
N LYS A 15 -8.56 1.77 12.58
CA LYS A 15 -9.22 2.12 13.85
C LYS A 15 -10.74 2.18 13.70
N LEU A 16 -11.24 2.80 12.63
CA LEU A 16 -12.68 2.87 12.34
C LEU A 16 -13.29 1.48 12.24
N LEU A 17 -12.69 0.59 11.45
CA LEU A 17 -13.17 -0.79 11.28
C LEU A 17 -13.11 -1.59 12.57
N HIS A 18 -12.07 -1.37 13.38
CA HIS A 18 -11.94 -1.95 14.71
C HIS A 18 -13.10 -1.51 15.62
N HIS A 19 -13.38 -0.21 15.70
CA HIS A 19 -14.48 0.32 16.50
C HIS A 19 -15.87 -0.12 15.98
N ALA A 20 -16.00 -0.33 14.66
CA ALA A 20 -17.20 -0.88 14.04
C ALA A 20 -17.37 -2.41 14.26
N LYS A 21 -16.39 -3.08 14.90
CA LYS A 21 -16.34 -4.53 15.08
C LYS A 21 -16.44 -5.31 13.76
N ALA A 22 -15.98 -4.73 12.66
CA ALA A 22 -16.02 -5.36 11.35
C ALA A 22 -15.20 -6.67 11.34
N LYS A 23 -15.66 -7.68 10.60
CA LYS A 23 -15.04 -9.00 10.47
C LYS A 23 -14.86 -9.33 8.99
N ASP A 24 -13.82 -10.11 8.69
CA ASP A 24 -13.47 -10.55 7.33
C ASP A 24 -13.35 -9.42 6.29
N VAL A 25 -12.78 -8.29 6.71
CA VAL A 25 -12.58 -7.13 5.82
C VAL A 25 -11.48 -7.43 4.79
N LYS A 26 -11.71 -7.04 3.53
CA LYS A 26 -10.72 -7.08 2.45
C LYS A 26 -10.38 -5.66 2.00
N PHE A 27 -9.09 -5.35 1.90
CA PHE A 27 -8.61 -4.09 1.32
C PHE A 27 -8.14 -4.33 -0.11
N ILE A 28 -8.63 -3.50 -1.04
CA ILE A 28 -8.20 -3.52 -2.44
C ILE A 28 -7.76 -2.11 -2.80
N ARG A 29 -6.51 -1.96 -3.24
CA ARG A 29 -6.00 -0.69 -3.77
C ARG A 29 -6.23 -0.64 -5.27
N LEU A 30 -7.00 0.35 -5.71
CA LEU A 30 -7.14 0.71 -7.12
C LEU A 30 -6.34 1.98 -7.37
N GLY A 31 -5.55 1.99 -8.45
CA GLY A 31 -4.71 3.13 -8.78
C GLY A 31 -4.09 2.98 -10.16
N THR A 32 -3.31 3.99 -10.53
CA THR A 32 -2.55 4.01 -11.78
C THR A 32 -1.08 3.69 -11.50
N SER A 33 -0.37 3.21 -12.52
CA SER A 33 1.06 2.89 -12.46
C SER A 33 1.72 3.06 -13.83
N GLY A 34 3.04 3.22 -13.83
CA GLY A 34 3.85 3.07 -15.05
C GLY A 34 4.13 1.59 -15.30
N GLY A 35 3.67 1.06 -16.43
CA GLY A 35 3.97 -0.32 -16.84
C GLY A 35 5.39 -0.43 -17.41
N VAL A 36 6.06 -1.55 -17.14
CA VAL A 36 7.37 -1.90 -17.72
C VAL A 36 7.20 -3.16 -18.55
N GLY A 37 7.45 -3.08 -19.85
CA GLY A 37 7.32 -4.22 -20.76
C GLY A 37 5.87 -4.69 -21.01
N VAL A 38 4.88 -3.80 -20.81
CA VAL A 38 3.46 -4.08 -21.05
C VAL A 38 2.82 -2.93 -21.83
N GLU A 39 1.78 -3.24 -22.61
CA GLU A 39 1.06 -2.25 -23.42
C GLU A 39 0.29 -1.23 -22.56
N PRO A 40 0.15 0.03 -23.00
CA PRO A 40 -0.69 1.02 -22.32
C PRO A 40 -2.13 0.51 -22.13
N GLY A 41 -2.67 0.70 -20.93
CA GLY A 41 -4.01 0.21 -20.56
C GLY A 41 -4.03 -1.20 -19.97
N THR A 42 -2.90 -1.91 -19.94
CA THR A 42 -2.80 -3.20 -19.24
C THR A 42 -3.05 -3.03 -17.74
N VAL A 43 -3.96 -3.84 -17.19
CA VAL A 43 -4.21 -3.93 -15.74
C VAL A 43 -3.24 -4.93 -15.12
N VAL A 44 -2.52 -4.50 -14.10
CA VAL A 44 -1.55 -5.34 -13.37
C VAL A 44 -2.12 -5.69 -11.99
N VAL A 45 -2.13 -6.98 -11.66
CA VAL A 45 -2.41 -7.46 -10.30
C VAL A 45 -1.08 -7.68 -9.59
N THR A 46 -0.82 -6.88 -8.57
CA THR A 46 0.43 -6.96 -7.79
C THR A 46 0.52 -8.30 -7.07
N THR A 47 1.61 -9.04 -7.31
CA THR A 47 1.97 -10.23 -6.52
C THR A 47 2.76 -9.82 -5.27
N ASN A 48 3.78 -8.96 -5.45
CA ASN A 48 4.62 -8.43 -4.36
C ASN A 48 4.83 -6.90 -4.50
N ALA A 49 5.02 -6.22 -3.37
CA ALA A 49 5.43 -4.82 -3.33
C ALA A 49 6.93 -4.71 -3.04
N MET A 50 7.67 -4.01 -3.91
CA MET A 50 9.13 -3.89 -3.84
C MET A 50 9.54 -2.45 -3.52
N ASN A 51 10.67 -2.29 -2.82
CA ASN A 51 11.30 -0.99 -2.62
C ASN A 51 12.21 -0.60 -3.81
N GLY A 52 12.85 0.57 -3.73
CA GLY A 52 13.75 1.06 -4.78
C GLY A 52 15.03 0.24 -4.99
N GLU A 53 15.35 -0.69 -4.07
CA GLU A 53 16.50 -1.60 -4.16
C GLU A 53 16.09 -2.99 -4.68
N LEU A 54 14.82 -3.15 -5.11
CA LEU A 54 14.24 -4.43 -5.52
C LEU A 54 14.22 -5.48 -4.40
N ASN A 55 14.04 -5.02 -3.16
CA ASN A 55 13.74 -5.87 -2.00
C ASN A 55 12.25 -5.78 -1.64
N ASP A 56 11.66 -6.86 -1.15
CA ASP A 56 10.26 -6.97 -0.71
C ASP A 56 10.04 -6.39 0.71
N LYS A 57 10.62 -5.22 0.99
CA LYS A 57 10.64 -4.61 2.31
C LYS A 57 10.09 -3.20 2.31
N TYR A 58 9.22 -2.90 3.27
CA TYR A 58 8.90 -1.53 3.64
C TYR A 58 9.85 -1.05 4.74
N VAL A 59 10.41 0.14 4.58
CA VAL A 59 11.35 0.76 5.53
C VAL A 59 10.72 2.02 6.08
N GLN A 60 10.78 2.19 7.40
CA GLN A 60 10.21 3.35 8.08
C GLN A 60 11.12 3.79 9.21
N TRP A 61 11.28 5.09 9.36
CA TRP A 61 12.01 5.65 10.49
C TRP A 61 11.09 5.83 11.69
N ILE A 62 11.47 5.29 12.85
CA ILE A 62 10.71 5.39 14.10
C ILE A 62 11.68 5.83 15.19
N GLY A 63 11.42 6.96 15.84
CA GLY A 63 12.28 7.46 16.91
C GLY A 63 13.72 7.77 16.47
N GLY A 64 13.96 7.98 15.17
CA GLY A 64 15.30 8.22 14.61
C GLY A 64 16.05 6.95 14.21
N GLU A 65 15.45 5.78 14.38
CA GLU A 65 15.99 4.49 13.92
C GLU A 65 15.28 4.03 12.65
N LYS A 66 16.00 3.31 11.78
CA LYS A 66 15.54 2.85 10.45
C LYS A 66 14.95 1.44 10.50
#